data_AF-A0A8H7ENV8-F1
#
_entry.id   AF-A0A8H7ENV8-F1
#
_cell.length_a   1.000
_cell.length_b   1.000
_cell.length_c   1.000
_cell.angle_alpha   90.00
_cell.angle_beta   90.00
_cell.angle_gamma   90.00
#
_symmetry.space_group_name_H-M   'P 1'
#
loop_
_entity.id
_entity.type
_entity.pdbx_description
1 polymer ?
#
loop_
_entity_poly.entity_id
_entity_poly.type
_entity_poly.pdbx_seq_one_letter_code
_entity_poly.pdbx_strand_id
1 'polypeptide(L)'
;TVTKPSKRTSALCLKLPKKYKPGADLLSKFIARSQEVIDAVTTTVLDIPKGTYTSTHTRFPDGSECDVLYVPRSADNGSLPPILLEIQHTVTREFMSRVILYSLNVFREYKKYPIVMIICVEKVGSGQLEKKFTPFNTLPFLLTTPCEHWARECLMVTRNSIAEFVDPTSNDDLHPLVALTYFLTAGQRNILSLNHWEDPAIITLFKKAKEIVHRNAEPEDNKVEALQTVCEATEQQFSKIIRDLRSNPDRAMAYAKAGYGYSSRLKRKYAEMAEREEEGSQTTSPMAEPPELALPADDSQNTKLENDILIKFVDDYISKLTGRINWANCFEEGKQQGLFRRYIKSASLKATYYRLKKAYSHVITVITVVTVITVVTVVTDVTDVTDVTVVTD
;
A
#
# COMPACT_ATOMS: atom_id res chain seq x y z
N THR A 1 19.36 -39.04 -23.40
CA THR A 1 18.37 -39.08 -22.30
C THR A 1 18.53 -37.82 -21.48
N VAL A 2 17.67 -36.83 -21.69
CA VAL A 2 17.67 -35.60 -20.88
C VAL A 2 17.15 -35.99 -19.49
N THR A 3 18.07 -36.09 -18.53
CA THR A 3 17.77 -36.37 -17.14
C THR A 3 16.90 -35.24 -16.60
N LYS A 4 15.63 -35.54 -16.28
CA LYS A 4 14.78 -34.63 -15.51
C LYS A 4 15.54 -34.21 -14.25
N PRO A 5 15.65 -32.91 -13.94
CA PRO A 5 16.27 -32.50 -12.68
C PRO A 5 15.48 -33.14 -11.53
N SER A 6 16.21 -33.75 -10.59
CA SER A 6 15.65 -34.27 -9.35
C SER A 6 14.75 -33.21 -8.70
N LYS A 7 13.55 -33.59 -8.23
CA LYS A 7 12.61 -32.69 -7.51
C LYS A 7 13.31 -31.91 -6.38
N ARG A 8 14.34 -32.50 -5.78
CA ARG A 8 15.16 -31.89 -4.73
C ARG A 8 15.97 -30.69 -5.23
N THR A 9 16.47 -30.73 -6.46
CA THR A 9 17.29 -29.67 -7.07
C THR A 9 16.47 -28.43 -7.42
N SER A 10 15.21 -28.59 -7.85
CA SER A 10 14.32 -27.45 -8.15
C SER A 10 13.79 -26.77 -6.88
N ALA A 11 13.55 -27.52 -5.80
CA ALA A 11 13.17 -26.97 -4.49
C ALA A 11 14.31 -26.20 -3.80
N LEU A 12 15.57 -26.65 -3.96
CA LEU A 12 16.78 -25.97 -3.46
C LEU A 12 16.90 -24.50 -3.92
N CYS A 13 16.26 -24.11 -5.02
CA CYS A 13 16.29 -22.75 -5.57
C CYS A 13 15.14 -21.82 -5.10
N LEU A 14 14.23 -22.30 -4.25
CA LEU A 14 13.07 -21.52 -3.76
C LEU A 14 13.37 -20.92 -2.38
N LYS A 15 14.17 -19.85 -2.39
CA LYS A 15 14.50 -19.04 -1.22
C LYS A 15 14.09 -17.58 -1.45
N LEU A 16 13.33 -17.03 -0.52
CA LEU A 16 12.85 -15.64 -0.54
C LEU A 16 13.85 -14.68 0.14
N PRO A 17 13.99 -13.44 -0.36
CA PRO A 17 14.79 -12.39 0.28
C PRO A 17 14.30 -12.09 1.70
N LYS A 18 15.17 -11.51 2.54
CA LYS A 18 14.85 -11.19 3.95
C LYS A 18 13.62 -10.27 4.09
N LYS A 19 13.46 -9.28 3.20
CA LYS A 19 12.33 -8.35 3.20
C LYS A 19 10.97 -8.98 2.87
N TYR A 20 10.97 -10.17 2.26
CA TYR A 20 9.78 -10.87 1.78
C TYR A 20 9.55 -12.17 2.55
N LYS A 21 9.32 -12.04 3.86
CA LYS A 21 8.96 -13.17 4.73
C LYS A 21 7.48 -13.52 4.54
N PRO A 22 7.10 -14.79 4.33
CA PRO A 22 5.70 -15.21 4.39
C PRO A 22 5.05 -14.83 5.74
N GLY A 23 3.79 -14.44 5.71
CA GLY A 23 3.08 -13.91 6.89
C GLY A 23 3.40 -12.45 7.23
N ALA A 24 4.36 -11.82 6.55
CA ALA A 24 4.51 -10.36 6.60
C ALA A 24 3.46 -9.68 5.70
N ASP A 25 3.01 -8.49 6.12
CA ASP A 25 1.89 -7.76 5.53
C ASP A 25 1.93 -7.69 3.99
N LEU A 26 3.01 -7.14 3.44
CA LEU A 26 3.14 -6.86 2.01
C LEU A 26 3.08 -8.13 1.14
N LEU A 27 3.92 -9.13 1.45
CA LEU A 27 3.98 -10.36 0.67
C LEU A 27 2.66 -11.15 0.76
N SER A 28 2.06 -11.17 1.95
CA SER A 28 0.82 -11.90 2.19
C SER A 28 -0.33 -11.33 1.36
N LYS A 29 -0.44 -10.00 1.29
CA LYS A 29 -1.42 -9.30 0.44
C LYS A 29 -1.22 -9.60 -1.04
N PHE A 30 0.02 -9.56 -1.54
CA PHE A 30 0.28 -9.87 -2.94
C PHE A 30 -0.04 -11.32 -3.31
N ILE A 31 0.30 -12.27 -2.42
CA ILE A 31 -0.01 -13.68 -2.63
C ILE A 31 -1.52 -13.91 -2.62
N ALA A 32 -2.23 -13.29 -1.68
CA ALA A 32 -3.68 -13.39 -1.60
C ALA A 32 -4.40 -12.87 -2.85
N ARG A 33 -3.84 -11.86 -3.53
CA ARG A 33 -4.39 -11.35 -4.81
C ARG A 33 -4.11 -12.24 -6.02
N SER A 34 -3.33 -13.31 -5.89
CA SER A 34 -3.08 -14.24 -7.00
C SER A 34 -4.32 -15.09 -7.28
N GLN A 35 -4.56 -15.40 -8.57
CA GLN A 35 -5.75 -16.15 -8.96
C GLN A 35 -5.78 -17.55 -8.33
N GLU A 36 -4.62 -18.17 -8.16
CA GLU A 36 -4.51 -19.47 -7.52
C GLU A 36 -5.00 -19.44 -6.07
N VAL A 37 -4.72 -18.36 -5.33
CA VAL A 37 -5.19 -18.19 -3.96
C VAL A 37 -6.66 -17.79 -3.91
N ILE A 38 -7.12 -16.91 -4.81
CA ILE A 38 -8.54 -16.57 -4.94
C ILE A 38 -9.35 -17.85 -5.15
N ASP A 39 -8.95 -18.66 -6.14
CA ASP A 39 -9.63 -19.90 -6.48
C ASP A 39 -9.57 -20.92 -5.33
N ALA A 40 -8.43 -21.04 -4.65
CA ALA A 40 -8.30 -21.91 -3.49
C ALA A 40 -9.28 -21.51 -2.37
N VAL A 41 -9.36 -20.22 -2.02
CA VAL A 41 -10.27 -19.72 -0.99
C VAL A 41 -11.72 -19.90 -1.42
N THR A 42 -12.08 -19.48 -2.63
CA THR A 42 -13.48 -19.48 -3.06
C THR A 42 -14.02 -20.89 -3.28
N THR A 43 -13.21 -21.80 -3.83
CA THR A 43 -13.59 -23.22 -3.97
C THR A 43 -13.77 -23.86 -2.59
N THR A 44 -12.89 -23.56 -1.63
CA THR A 44 -13.00 -24.10 -0.27
C THR A 44 -14.27 -23.64 0.44
N VAL A 45 -14.57 -22.35 0.37
CA VAL A 45 -15.60 -21.74 1.22
C VAL A 45 -16.98 -21.77 0.57
N LEU A 46 -17.06 -21.75 -0.76
CA LEU A 46 -18.33 -21.69 -1.49
C LEU A 46 -18.60 -22.89 -2.40
N ASP A 47 -17.64 -23.80 -2.57
CA ASP A 47 -17.71 -24.93 -3.50
C ASP A 47 -18.10 -24.51 -4.94
N ILE A 48 -17.38 -23.51 -5.45
CA ILE A 48 -17.62 -22.94 -6.79
C ILE A 48 -16.45 -23.17 -7.75
N PRO A 49 -16.70 -23.14 -9.07
CA PRO A 49 -15.64 -23.27 -10.07
C PRO A 49 -14.56 -22.19 -9.96
N LYS A 50 -13.32 -22.59 -10.29
CA LYS A 50 -12.17 -21.69 -10.43
C LYS A 50 -12.45 -20.58 -11.45
N GLY A 51 -11.87 -19.41 -11.23
CA GLY A 51 -12.04 -18.25 -12.09
C GLY A 51 -13.33 -17.47 -11.87
N THR A 52 -14.22 -17.91 -10.99
CA THR A 52 -15.51 -17.22 -10.73
C THR A 52 -15.32 -15.86 -10.04
N TYR A 53 -14.28 -15.73 -9.21
CA TYR A 53 -13.96 -14.52 -8.45
C TYR A 53 -12.69 -13.82 -8.95
N THR A 54 -12.60 -12.54 -8.65
CA THR A 54 -11.41 -11.71 -8.83
C THR A 54 -11.21 -10.79 -7.63
N SER A 55 -10.00 -10.25 -7.45
CA SER A 55 -9.72 -9.21 -6.45
C SER A 55 -10.16 -7.85 -6.99
N THR A 56 -10.74 -7.01 -6.14
CA THR A 56 -11.09 -5.63 -6.45
C THR A 56 -10.34 -4.65 -5.54
N HIS A 57 -10.62 -3.36 -5.68
CA HIS A 57 -10.13 -2.29 -4.84
C HIS A 57 -10.59 -2.48 -3.38
N THR A 58 -9.75 -2.03 -2.45
CA THR A 58 -9.89 -2.32 -1.01
C THR A 58 -10.20 -1.08 -0.17
N ARG A 59 -10.13 0.12 -0.76
CA ARG A 59 -10.37 1.39 -0.06
C ARG A 59 -11.85 1.75 -0.09
N PHE A 60 -12.39 2.00 1.09
CA PHE A 60 -13.78 2.38 1.29
C PHE A 60 -13.97 3.91 1.35
N PRO A 61 -15.22 4.42 1.21
CA PRO A 61 -15.50 5.87 1.23
C PRO A 61 -15.14 6.59 2.54
N ASP A 62 -15.04 5.87 3.65
CA ASP A 62 -14.58 6.43 4.93
C ASP A 62 -13.05 6.56 5.04
N GLY A 63 -12.33 6.19 3.96
CA GLY A 63 -10.87 6.21 3.89
C GLY A 63 -10.20 4.98 4.53
N SER A 64 -10.98 4.07 5.10
CA SER A 64 -10.47 2.80 5.60
C SER A 64 -10.18 1.82 4.46
N GLU A 65 -9.32 0.84 4.70
CA GLU A 65 -8.86 -0.09 3.67
C GLU A 65 -8.69 -1.48 4.26
N CYS A 66 -9.33 -2.48 3.64
CA CYS A 66 -9.13 -3.89 3.97
C CYS A 66 -7.89 -4.46 3.27
N ASP A 67 -7.44 -5.63 3.68
CA ASP A 67 -6.28 -6.26 3.03
C ASP A 67 -6.62 -6.72 1.61
N VAL A 68 -7.68 -7.53 1.47
CA VAL A 68 -8.11 -8.09 0.18
C VAL A 68 -9.63 -8.26 0.15
N LEU A 69 -10.25 -7.90 -0.98
CA LEU A 69 -11.68 -8.09 -1.23
C LEU A 69 -11.86 -8.86 -2.55
N TYR A 70 -12.53 -10.02 -2.47
CA TYR A 70 -12.90 -10.81 -3.64
C TYR A 70 -14.36 -10.57 -4.02
N VAL A 71 -14.60 -10.39 -5.31
CA VAL A 71 -15.93 -10.19 -5.88
C VAL A 71 -16.15 -11.13 -7.07
N PRO A 72 -17.39 -11.58 -7.32
CA PRO A 72 -17.71 -12.36 -8.53
C PRO A 72 -17.41 -11.55 -9.80
N ARG A 73 -16.87 -12.19 -10.85
CA ARG A 73 -16.54 -11.50 -12.12
C ARG A 73 -17.75 -11.08 -12.94
N SER A 74 -18.77 -11.93 -13.03
CA SER A 74 -19.98 -11.64 -13.79
C SER A 74 -21.07 -11.09 -12.87
N ALA A 75 -21.79 -10.08 -13.35
CA ALA A 75 -23.00 -9.57 -12.72
C ALA A 75 -24.10 -10.65 -12.61
N ASP A 76 -24.07 -11.66 -13.49
CA ASP A 76 -25.01 -12.80 -13.47
C ASP A 76 -24.81 -13.72 -12.26
N ASN A 77 -23.66 -13.62 -11.58
CA ASN A 77 -23.42 -14.27 -10.28
C ASN A 77 -24.06 -13.48 -9.13
N GLY A 78 -25.21 -12.85 -9.40
CA GLY A 78 -25.96 -11.96 -8.52
C GLY A 78 -26.42 -12.58 -7.20
N SER A 79 -26.23 -13.88 -6.97
CA SER A 79 -26.45 -14.54 -5.67
C SER A 79 -25.18 -14.67 -4.81
N LEU A 80 -24.00 -14.61 -5.40
CA LEU A 80 -22.74 -14.91 -4.70
C LEU A 80 -22.30 -13.73 -3.80
N PRO A 81 -21.87 -13.98 -2.55
CA PRO A 81 -21.45 -12.92 -1.63
C PRO A 81 -20.01 -12.47 -1.92
N PRO A 82 -19.65 -11.20 -1.68
CA PRO A 82 -18.23 -10.81 -1.62
C PRO A 82 -17.49 -11.58 -0.52
N ILE A 83 -16.17 -11.76 -0.66
CA ILE A 83 -15.33 -12.36 0.37
C ILE A 83 -14.30 -11.33 0.82
N LEU A 84 -14.34 -10.97 2.10
CA LEU A 84 -13.38 -10.08 2.75
C LEU A 84 -12.28 -10.93 3.39
N LEU A 85 -11.05 -10.84 2.91
CA LEU A 85 -9.91 -11.59 3.43
C LEU A 85 -8.95 -10.66 4.17
N GLU A 86 -8.70 -10.95 5.45
CA GLU A 86 -7.78 -10.22 6.32
C GLU A 86 -6.66 -11.14 6.81
N ILE A 87 -5.41 -10.68 6.70
CA ILE A 87 -4.23 -11.45 7.12
C ILE A 87 -3.58 -10.70 8.27
N GLN A 88 -3.89 -11.16 9.48
CA GLN A 88 -3.60 -10.41 10.69
C GLN A 88 -2.59 -11.14 11.55
N HIS A 89 -1.54 -10.44 11.98
CA HIS A 89 -0.54 -10.99 12.89
C HIS A 89 -1.16 -11.37 14.24
N THR A 90 -1.84 -10.40 14.87
CA THR A 90 -2.53 -10.59 16.14
C THR A 90 -3.99 -10.18 16.02
N VAL A 91 -4.92 -11.11 16.25
CA VAL A 91 -6.37 -10.86 16.19
C VAL A 91 -6.84 -10.31 17.53
N THR A 92 -7.19 -9.02 17.58
CA THR A 92 -7.67 -8.32 18.79
C THR A 92 -9.13 -7.89 18.67
N ARG A 93 -9.72 -7.36 19.75
CA ARG A 93 -11.10 -6.84 19.72
C ARG A 93 -11.22 -5.59 18.83
N GLU A 94 -10.19 -4.76 18.80
CA GLU A 94 -10.09 -3.57 17.95
C GLU A 94 -10.00 -3.99 16.48
N PHE A 95 -9.22 -5.02 16.18
CA PHE A 95 -9.20 -5.63 14.84
C PHE A 95 -10.60 -6.15 14.45
N MET A 96 -11.26 -6.93 15.30
CA MET A 96 -12.62 -7.42 14.99
C MET A 96 -13.62 -6.28 14.75
N SER A 97 -13.53 -5.20 15.53
CA SER A 97 -14.38 -4.02 15.35
C SER A 97 -14.16 -3.35 13.99
N ARG A 98 -12.91 -3.33 13.52
CA ARG A 98 -12.53 -2.83 12.20
C ARG A 98 -13.03 -3.74 11.07
N VAL A 99 -12.95 -5.06 11.24
CA VAL A 99 -13.52 -6.03 10.28
C VAL A 99 -15.04 -5.89 10.17
N ILE A 100 -15.74 -5.63 11.27
CA ILE A 100 -17.18 -5.33 11.25
C ILE A 100 -17.44 -4.08 10.40
N LEU A 101 -16.69 -3.00 10.62
CA LEU A 101 -16.82 -1.77 9.83
C LEU A 101 -16.60 -2.03 8.33
N TYR A 102 -15.56 -2.78 7.97
CA TYR A 102 -15.27 -3.17 6.59
C TYR A 102 -16.44 -3.94 5.98
N SER A 103 -17.01 -4.87 6.74
CA SER A 103 -18.13 -5.69 6.27
C SER A 103 -19.39 -4.86 6.01
N LEU A 104 -19.65 -3.84 6.83
CA LEU A 104 -20.72 -2.88 6.59
C LEU A 104 -20.47 -2.00 5.36
N ASN A 105 -19.21 -1.62 5.09
CA ASN A 105 -18.86 -0.89 3.87
C ASN A 105 -19.04 -1.76 2.62
N VAL A 106 -18.63 -3.03 2.66
CA VAL A 106 -18.90 -4.01 1.61
C VAL A 106 -20.40 -4.17 1.39
N PHE A 107 -21.20 -4.28 2.46
CA PHE A 107 -22.66 -4.34 2.33
C PHE A 107 -23.24 -3.09 1.67
N ARG A 108 -22.75 -1.90 2.01
CA ARG A 108 -23.22 -0.64 1.39
C ARG A 108 -22.98 -0.61 -0.10
N GLU A 109 -21.85 -1.12 -0.56
CA GLU A 109 -21.45 -1.14 -1.97
C GLU A 109 -22.15 -2.26 -2.75
N TYR A 110 -22.09 -3.50 -2.26
CA TYR A 110 -22.53 -4.70 -2.99
C TYR A 110 -23.94 -5.18 -2.63
N LYS A 111 -24.58 -4.56 -1.63
CA LYS A 111 -25.91 -4.93 -1.09
C LYS A 111 -25.99 -6.38 -0.61
N LYS A 112 -24.85 -6.97 -0.23
CA LYS A 112 -24.72 -8.32 0.30
C LYS A 112 -23.72 -8.33 1.43
N TYR A 113 -24.03 -9.09 2.48
CA TYR A 113 -23.08 -9.32 3.55
C TYR A 113 -21.94 -10.19 3.04
N PRO A 114 -20.67 -9.81 3.31
CA PRO A 114 -19.55 -10.61 2.89
C PRO A 114 -19.44 -11.89 3.72
N ILE A 115 -18.73 -12.86 3.16
CA ILE A 115 -18.05 -13.87 3.98
C ILE A 115 -16.72 -13.27 4.40
N VAL A 116 -16.46 -13.23 5.70
CA VAL A 116 -15.20 -12.76 6.26
C VAL A 116 -14.29 -13.96 6.48
N MET A 117 -13.05 -13.87 5.99
CA MET A 117 -12.01 -14.87 6.19
C MET A 117 -10.80 -14.21 6.85
N ILE A 118 -10.41 -14.71 8.02
CA ILE A 118 -9.28 -14.18 8.79
C ILE A 118 -8.18 -15.23 8.85
N ILE A 119 -7.00 -14.90 8.34
CA ILE A 119 -5.79 -15.71 8.54
C ILE A 119 -5.01 -15.11 9.72
N CYS A 120 -5.08 -15.76 10.87
CA CYS A 120 -4.34 -15.37 12.07
C CYS A 120 -2.92 -15.94 12.01
N VAL A 121 -1.93 -15.08 11.73
CA VAL A 121 -0.55 -15.50 11.48
C VAL A 121 0.15 -15.96 12.77
N GLU A 122 -0.05 -15.24 13.89
CA GLU A 122 0.65 -15.53 15.15
C GLU A 122 -0.32 -15.97 16.26
N LYS A 123 -1.20 -15.07 16.73
CA LYS A 123 -2.06 -15.37 17.89
C LYS A 123 -3.34 -14.54 17.98
N VAL A 124 -4.30 -15.06 18.73
CA VAL A 124 -5.46 -14.28 19.20
C VAL A 124 -5.06 -13.51 20.45
N GLY A 125 -5.37 -12.21 20.50
CA GLY A 125 -4.88 -11.29 21.54
C GLY A 125 -5.43 -11.54 22.94
N SER A 126 -6.50 -12.33 23.09
CA SER A 126 -7.01 -12.75 24.40
C SER A 126 -7.70 -14.11 24.34
N GLY A 127 -7.52 -14.94 25.37
CA GLY A 127 -8.19 -16.23 25.46
C GLY A 127 -9.72 -16.12 25.55
N GLN A 128 -10.25 -14.99 26.05
CA GLN A 128 -11.70 -14.73 26.00
C GLN A 128 -12.22 -14.53 24.57
N LEU A 129 -11.43 -13.90 23.70
CA LEU A 129 -11.78 -13.74 22.29
C LEU A 129 -11.65 -15.07 21.57
N GLU A 130 -10.57 -15.81 21.81
CA GLU A 130 -10.33 -17.14 21.23
C GLU A 130 -11.48 -18.11 21.53
N LYS A 131 -11.98 -18.13 22.77
CA LYS A 131 -13.15 -18.95 23.17
C LYS A 131 -14.45 -18.63 22.43
N LYS A 132 -14.55 -17.49 21.75
CA LYS A 132 -15.72 -17.15 20.92
C LYS A 132 -15.68 -17.79 19.54
N PHE A 133 -14.54 -18.35 19.16
CA PHE A 133 -14.36 -19.07 17.92
C PHE A 133 -14.51 -20.56 18.19
N THR A 134 -15.38 -21.21 17.42
CA THR A 134 -15.64 -22.65 17.50
C THR A 134 -15.34 -23.31 16.17
N PRO A 135 -14.98 -24.60 16.12
CA PRO A 135 -14.77 -25.31 14.86
C PRO A 135 -15.98 -25.18 13.92
N PHE A 136 -15.71 -25.05 12.62
CA PHE A 136 -16.72 -25.00 11.57
C PHE A 136 -17.11 -26.42 11.14
N ASN A 137 -18.41 -26.68 11.08
CA ASN A 137 -18.94 -28.05 11.00
C ASN A 137 -18.46 -28.85 9.79
N THR A 138 -18.26 -28.21 8.64
CA THR A 138 -17.87 -28.89 7.39
C THR A 138 -16.36 -28.94 7.18
N LEU A 139 -15.62 -28.00 7.76
CA LEU A 139 -14.17 -27.87 7.59
C LEU A 139 -13.54 -27.64 8.98
N PRO A 140 -13.12 -28.71 9.68
CA PRO A 140 -12.73 -28.64 11.09
C PRO A 140 -11.51 -27.75 11.38
N PHE A 141 -10.67 -27.47 10.37
CA PHE A 141 -9.55 -26.53 10.50
C PHE A 141 -9.97 -25.06 10.45
N LEU A 142 -11.20 -24.76 10.01
CA LEU A 142 -11.80 -23.43 10.07
C LEU A 142 -12.50 -23.24 11.41
N LEU A 143 -12.38 -22.04 11.95
CA LEU A 143 -13.11 -21.61 13.13
C LEU A 143 -14.15 -20.58 12.69
N THR A 144 -15.29 -20.54 13.36
CA THR A 144 -16.36 -19.58 13.11
C THR A 144 -16.77 -18.87 14.40
N THR A 145 -17.30 -17.66 14.27
CA THR A 145 -17.86 -16.89 15.39
C THR A 145 -19.17 -16.22 14.96
N PRO A 146 -20.12 -15.96 15.89
CA PRO A 146 -21.36 -15.28 15.56
C PRO A 146 -21.12 -13.93 14.88
N CYS A 147 -21.81 -13.70 13.75
CA CYS A 147 -21.59 -12.52 12.90
C CYS A 147 -22.88 -11.91 12.33
N GLU A 148 -24.00 -12.14 13.02
CA GLU A 148 -25.32 -11.66 12.63
C GLU A 148 -25.33 -10.16 12.33
N HIS A 149 -26.00 -9.79 11.24
CA HIS A 149 -26.20 -8.41 10.77
C HIS A 149 -24.97 -7.66 10.24
N TRP A 150 -23.79 -8.29 10.14
CA TRP A 150 -22.62 -7.66 9.53
C TRP A 150 -21.83 -8.57 8.59
N ALA A 151 -21.92 -9.89 8.69
CA ALA A 151 -21.38 -10.83 7.71
C ALA A 151 -22.34 -12.00 7.48
N ARG A 152 -22.12 -12.74 6.39
CA ARG A 152 -22.79 -14.02 6.15
C ARG A 152 -22.17 -15.10 7.03
N GLU A 153 -20.84 -15.14 7.04
CA GLU A 153 -20.02 -16.03 7.87
C GLU A 153 -18.75 -15.26 8.27
N CYS A 154 -18.24 -15.52 9.48
CA CYS A 154 -16.96 -14.98 9.93
C CYS A 154 -16.04 -16.14 10.30
N LEU A 155 -15.18 -16.49 9.35
CA LEU A 155 -14.28 -17.62 9.40
C LEU A 155 -12.89 -17.14 9.82
N MET A 156 -12.20 -17.96 10.61
CA MET A 156 -10.83 -17.74 11.02
C MET A 156 -10.04 -19.04 10.92
N VAL A 157 -8.80 -18.95 10.46
CA VAL A 157 -7.84 -20.05 10.47
C VAL A 157 -6.58 -19.59 11.21
N THR A 158 -6.00 -20.48 12.01
CA THR A 158 -4.81 -20.20 12.82
C THR A 158 -3.79 -21.32 12.65
N ARG A 159 -2.54 -21.10 13.10
CA ARG A 159 -1.55 -22.19 13.15
C ARG A 159 -2.05 -23.39 13.94
N ASN A 160 -2.75 -23.16 15.05
CA ASN A 160 -3.24 -24.22 15.92
C ASN A 160 -4.40 -24.99 15.28
N SER A 161 -5.31 -24.30 14.58
CA SER A 161 -6.46 -24.96 13.97
C SER A 161 -6.10 -25.86 12.80
N ILE A 162 -4.93 -25.64 12.17
CA ILE A 162 -4.42 -26.51 11.10
C ILE A 162 -3.42 -27.56 11.60
N ALA A 163 -3.04 -27.57 12.88
CA ALA A 163 -1.86 -28.34 13.33
C ALA A 163 -1.98 -29.85 13.02
N GLU A 164 -3.17 -30.42 13.21
CA GLU A 164 -3.47 -31.83 12.91
C GLU A 164 -3.52 -32.13 11.40
N PHE A 165 -3.73 -31.11 10.58
CA PHE A 165 -3.83 -31.22 9.12
C PHE A 165 -2.49 -31.01 8.41
N VAL A 166 -1.42 -30.76 9.18
CA VAL A 166 -0.06 -30.54 8.68
C VAL A 166 0.89 -31.60 9.27
N ASP A 167 0.35 -32.74 9.70
CA ASP A 167 1.16 -33.85 10.21
C ASP A 167 2.17 -34.32 9.13
N PRO A 168 3.49 -34.24 9.40
CA PRO A 168 4.52 -34.64 8.44
C PRO A 168 4.55 -36.15 8.14
N THR A 169 3.81 -36.97 8.89
CA THR A 169 3.71 -38.41 8.66
C THR A 169 2.61 -38.78 7.67
N SER A 170 1.71 -37.85 7.36
CA SER A 170 0.72 -38.02 6.30
C SER A 170 1.37 -37.83 4.93
N ASN A 171 1.06 -38.74 4.00
CA ASN A 171 1.45 -38.63 2.60
C ASN A 171 0.38 -37.91 1.74
N ASP A 172 -0.70 -37.44 2.36
CA ASP A 172 -1.77 -36.75 1.64
C ASP A 172 -1.37 -35.31 1.31
N ASP A 173 -1.73 -34.86 0.11
CA ASP A 173 -1.55 -33.46 -0.28
C ASP A 173 -2.32 -32.54 0.68
N LEU A 174 -1.72 -31.41 1.05
CA LEU A 174 -2.35 -30.45 1.93
C LEU A 174 -3.55 -29.81 1.24
N HIS A 175 -4.65 -29.68 2.00
CA HIS A 175 -5.79 -28.90 1.55
C HIS A 175 -5.33 -27.46 1.19
N PRO A 176 -5.75 -26.86 0.07
CA PRO A 176 -5.19 -25.58 -0.40
C PRO A 176 -5.19 -24.45 0.63
N LEU A 177 -6.27 -24.34 1.42
CA LEU A 177 -6.38 -23.34 2.48
C LEU A 177 -5.50 -23.65 3.70
N VAL A 178 -5.27 -24.94 3.98
CA VAL A 178 -4.31 -25.41 5.00
C VAL A 178 -2.89 -25.09 4.55
N ALA A 179 -2.55 -25.37 3.28
CA ALA A 179 -1.24 -25.03 2.70
C ALA A 179 -0.98 -23.52 2.73
N LEU A 180 -1.95 -22.70 2.34
CA LEU A 180 -1.85 -21.23 2.42
C LEU A 180 -1.59 -20.77 3.87
N THR A 181 -2.38 -21.29 4.82
CA THR A 181 -2.24 -20.92 6.24
C THR A 181 -0.90 -21.39 6.79
N TYR A 182 -0.47 -22.61 6.49
CA TYR A 182 0.82 -23.15 6.91
C TYR A 182 1.97 -22.32 6.34
N PHE A 183 1.92 -21.98 5.05
CA PHE A 183 2.91 -21.12 4.40
C PHE A 183 3.03 -19.75 5.09
N LEU A 184 1.90 -19.09 5.36
CA LEU A 184 1.88 -17.77 5.98
C LEU A 184 2.32 -17.82 7.46
N THR A 185 1.78 -18.77 8.22
CA THR A 185 2.06 -18.88 9.67
C THR A 185 3.47 -19.40 9.94
N ALA A 186 3.99 -20.35 9.16
CA ALA A 186 5.35 -20.87 9.35
C ALA A 186 6.41 -19.79 9.10
N GLY A 187 6.12 -18.84 8.21
CA GLY A 187 6.99 -17.67 7.97
C GLY A 187 8.38 -18.03 7.47
N GLN A 188 8.56 -19.23 6.92
CA GLN A 188 9.84 -19.73 6.45
C GLN A 188 10.16 -19.14 5.08
N ARG A 189 11.40 -18.69 4.89
CA ARG A 189 11.84 -18.11 3.62
C ARG A 189 12.42 -19.14 2.66
N ASN A 190 12.74 -20.32 3.15
CA ASN A 190 13.26 -21.42 2.35
C ASN A 190 12.23 -22.54 2.39
N ILE A 191 11.82 -23.02 1.22
CA ILE A 191 10.85 -24.11 1.13
C ILE A 191 11.32 -25.36 1.88
N LEU A 192 12.63 -25.65 1.85
CA LEU A 192 13.24 -26.80 2.54
C LEU A 192 13.20 -26.71 4.07
N SER A 193 12.84 -25.54 4.61
CA SER A 193 12.62 -25.36 6.05
C SER A 193 11.20 -25.74 6.48
N LEU A 194 10.33 -26.15 5.54
CA LEU A 194 9.01 -26.69 5.80
C LEU A 194 9.04 -28.22 5.75
N ASN A 195 8.23 -28.86 6.59
CA ASN A 195 8.11 -30.31 6.57
C ASN A 195 7.43 -30.79 5.27
N HIS A 196 6.43 -30.04 4.80
CA HIS A 196 5.67 -30.30 3.58
C HIS A 196 6.27 -29.58 2.36
N TRP A 197 7.59 -29.58 2.22
CA TRP A 197 8.26 -28.87 1.12
C TRP A 197 8.01 -29.49 -0.26
N GLU A 198 7.62 -30.78 -0.31
CA GLU A 198 7.25 -31.49 -1.55
C GLU A 198 5.78 -31.28 -1.94
N ASP A 199 4.97 -30.70 -1.07
CA ASP A 199 3.54 -30.49 -1.31
C ASP A 199 3.32 -29.55 -2.52
N PRO A 200 2.46 -29.93 -3.49
CA PRO A 200 2.23 -29.14 -4.70
C PRO A 200 1.72 -27.71 -4.42
N ALA A 201 0.88 -27.51 -3.40
CA ALA A 201 0.34 -26.20 -3.05
C ALA A 201 1.41 -25.33 -2.41
N ILE A 202 2.24 -25.87 -1.50
CA ILE A 202 3.39 -25.18 -0.92
C ILE A 202 4.40 -24.77 -2.00
N ILE A 203 4.74 -25.67 -2.93
CA ILE A 203 5.62 -25.36 -4.06
C ILE A 203 5.04 -24.22 -4.90
N THR A 204 3.73 -24.25 -5.17
CA THR A 204 3.03 -23.22 -5.95
C THR A 204 3.10 -21.86 -5.25
N LEU A 205 2.82 -21.82 -3.95
CA LEU A 205 2.89 -20.59 -3.14
C LEU A 205 4.30 -19.99 -3.13
N PHE A 206 5.34 -20.81 -2.98
CA PHE A 206 6.74 -20.35 -3.05
C PHE A 206 7.13 -19.81 -4.42
N LYS A 207 6.70 -20.47 -5.50
CA LYS A 207 6.93 -19.98 -6.88
C LYS A 207 6.27 -18.62 -7.08
N LYS A 208 5.02 -18.47 -6.67
CA LYS A 208 4.28 -17.19 -6.75
C LYS A 208 4.92 -16.10 -5.92
N ALA A 209 5.31 -16.42 -4.69
CA ALA A 209 6.06 -15.50 -3.84
C ALA A 209 7.33 -15.02 -4.56
N LYS A 210 8.10 -15.92 -5.17
CA LYS A 210 9.31 -15.56 -5.92
C LYS A 210 9.03 -14.69 -7.15
N GLU A 211 7.98 -15.00 -7.91
CA GLU A 211 7.54 -14.17 -9.06
C GLU A 211 7.11 -12.77 -8.63
N ILE A 212 6.34 -12.65 -7.54
CA ILE A 212 5.93 -11.37 -6.95
C ILE A 212 7.14 -10.58 -6.50
N VAL A 213 8.07 -11.23 -5.81
CA VAL A 213 9.31 -10.61 -5.35
C VAL A 213 10.13 -10.11 -6.53
N HIS A 214 10.29 -10.90 -7.60
CA HIS A 214 11.07 -10.48 -8.76
C HIS A 214 10.43 -9.27 -9.47
N ARG A 215 9.10 -9.30 -9.67
CA ARG A 215 8.35 -8.18 -10.27
C ARG A 215 8.42 -6.90 -9.44
N ASN A 216 8.47 -7.01 -8.11
CA ASN A 216 8.49 -5.84 -7.22
C ASN A 216 9.91 -5.43 -6.77
N ALA A 217 10.93 -6.27 -6.96
CA ALA A 217 12.32 -5.95 -6.62
C ALA A 217 12.96 -5.00 -7.65
N GLU A 218 12.75 -5.21 -8.95
CA GLU A 218 13.37 -4.34 -9.96
C GLU A 218 12.91 -2.86 -9.88
N PRO A 219 11.63 -2.55 -9.64
CA PRO A 219 11.21 -1.16 -9.47
C PRO A 219 11.73 -0.52 -8.18
N GLU A 220 11.87 -1.28 -7.08
CA GLU A 220 12.40 -0.75 -5.83
C GLU A 220 13.91 -0.49 -5.91
N ASP A 221 14.67 -1.41 -6.51
CA ASP A 221 16.11 -1.25 -6.67
C ASP A 221 16.43 -0.07 -7.62
N ASN A 222 15.62 0.11 -8.68
CA ASN A 222 15.69 1.29 -9.55
C ASN A 222 15.35 2.60 -8.83
N LYS A 223 14.39 2.58 -7.87
CA LYS A 223 14.05 3.76 -7.06
C LYS A 223 15.21 4.11 -6.10
N VAL A 224 15.87 3.12 -5.52
CA VAL A 224 17.04 3.32 -4.65
C VAL A 224 18.23 3.85 -5.44
N GLU A 225 18.54 3.30 -6.62
CA GLU A 225 19.62 3.78 -7.48
C GLU A 225 19.35 5.21 -7.99
N ALA A 226 18.10 5.52 -8.35
CA ALA A 226 17.71 6.86 -8.74
C ALA A 226 17.84 7.86 -7.58
N LEU A 227 17.47 7.47 -6.35
CA LEU A 227 17.67 8.30 -5.17
C LEU A 227 19.15 8.52 -4.86
N GLN A 228 19.98 7.48 -4.96
CA GLN A 228 21.42 7.58 -4.77
C GLN A 228 22.05 8.56 -5.78
N THR A 229 21.69 8.44 -7.06
CA THR A 229 22.14 9.35 -8.12
C THR A 229 21.77 10.81 -7.82
N VAL A 230 20.56 11.04 -7.29
CA VAL A 230 20.08 12.38 -6.93
C VAL A 230 20.86 12.94 -5.74
N CYS A 231 21.14 12.12 -4.74
CA CYS A 231 21.94 12.49 -3.58
C CYS A 231 23.38 12.86 -4.01
N GLU A 232 24.04 12.01 -4.79
CA GLU A 232 25.40 12.25 -5.29
C GLU A 232 25.49 13.53 -6.14
N ALA A 233 24.54 13.73 -7.06
CA ALA A 233 24.48 14.94 -7.89
C ALA A 233 24.27 16.21 -7.04
N THR A 234 23.45 16.12 -6.00
CA THR A 234 23.15 17.23 -5.09
C THR A 234 24.37 17.56 -4.21
N GLU A 235 25.03 16.55 -3.67
CA GLU A 235 26.25 16.68 -2.88
C GLU A 235 27.37 17.34 -3.70
N GLN A 236 27.62 16.86 -4.91
CA GLN A 236 28.59 17.46 -5.82
C GLN A 236 28.27 18.93 -6.12
N GLN A 237 26.98 19.26 -6.24
CA GLN A 237 26.57 20.63 -6.51
C GLN A 237 26.79 21.55 -5.30
N PHE A 238 26.51 21.08 -4.09
CA PHE A 238 26.83 21.84 -2.87
C PHE A 238 28.33 22.00 -2.66
N SER A 239 29.12 20.96 -2.93
CA SER A 239 30.59 21.04 -2.88
C SER A 239 31.14 22.08 -3.86
N LYS A 240 30.56 22.20 -5.07
CA LYS A 240 30.92 23.26 -6.03
C LYS A 240 30.57 24.66 -5.51
N ILE A 241 29.41 24.84 -4.87
CA ILE A 241 28.99 26.11 -4.28
C ILE A 241 29.94 26.51 -3.15
N ILE A 242 30.20 25.61 -2.20
CA ILE A 242 31.04 25.88 -1.02
C ILE A 242 32.46 26.29 -1.44
N ARG A 243 33.05 25.55 -2.38
CA ARG A 243 34.41 25.81 -2.90
C ARG A 243 34.57 27.20 -3.50
N ASP A 244 33.53 27.69 -4.18
CA ASP A 244 33.58 28.95 -4.91
C ASP A 244 32.99 30.13 -4.14
N LEU A 245 32.33 29.88 -3.00
CA LEU A 245 31.59 30.89 -2.26
C LEU A 245 32.43 32.11 -1.86
N ARG A 246 33.71 31.88 -1.52
CA ARG A 246 34.65 32.94 -1.12
C ARG A 246 35.49 33.48 -2.28
N SER A 247 35.81 32.63 -3.25
CA SER A 247 36.78 32.92 -4.31
C SER A 247 36.12 33.43 -5.60
N ASN A 248 34.89 33.02 -5.89
CA ASN A 248 34.11 33.44 -7.06
C ASN A 248 32.60 33.38 -6.77
N PRO A 249 32.04 34.42 -6.12
CA PRO A 249 30.64 34.45 -5.69
C PRO A 249 29.64 34.32 -6.85
N ASP A 250 29.95 34.88 -8.02
CA ASP A 250 29.08 34.79 -9.20
C ASP A 250 28.99 33.34 -9.72
N ARG A 251 30.11 32.61 -9.70
CA ARG A 251 30.14 31.19 -10.09
C ARG A 251 29.43 30.32 -9.05
N ALA A 252 29.57 30.62 -7.75
CA ALA A 252 28.81 29.96 -6.69
C ALA A 252 27.30 30.18 -6.83
N MET A 253 26.88 31.41 -7.15
CA MET A 253 25.48 31.75 -7.43
C MET A 253 24.95 31.01 -8.67
N ALA A 254 25.76 30.87 -9.72
CA ALA A 254 25.41 30.09 -10.90
C ALA A 254 25.19 28.60 -10.54
N TYR A 255 26.04 28.02 -9.70
CA TYR A 255 25.85 26.65 -9.22
C TYR A 255 24.60 26.49 -8.35
N ALA A 256 24.28 27.45 -7.49
CA ALA A 256 23.06 27.44 -6.70
C ALA A 256 21.80 27.47 -7.60
N LYS A 257 21.78 28.34 -8.61
CA LYS A 257 20.69 28.40 -9.60
C LYS A 257 20.55 27.10 -10.41
N ALA A 258 21.67 26.52 -10.82
CA ALA A 258 21.68 25.25 -11.53
C ALA A 258 21.14 24.08 -10.67
N GLY A 259 21.52 24.03 -9.39
CA GLY A 259 21.00 23.06 -8.41
C GLY A 259 19.49 23.21 -8.21
N TYR A 260 19.01 24.44 -8.01
CA TYR A 260 17.57 24.74 -7.91
C TYR A 260 16.80 24.27 -9.16
N GLY A 261 17.33 24.55 -10.35
CA GLY A 261 16.74 24.11 -11.61
C GLY A 261 16.71 22.59 -11.77
N TYR A 262 17.77 21.89 -11.34
CA TYR A 262 17.82 20.44 -11.31
C TYR A 262 16.73 19.85 -10.40
N SER A 263 16.64 20.31 -9.14
CA SER A 263 15.63 19.84 -8.19
C SER A 263 14.21 20.11 -8.66
N SER A 264 13.97 21.27 -9.30
CA SER A 264 12.65 21.63 -9.85
C SER A 264 12.22 20.70 -11.00
N ARG A 265 13.14 20.37 -11.92
CA ARG A 265 12.87 19.41 -13.00
C ARG A 265 12.60 18.01 -12.46
N LEU A 266 13.37 17.60 -11.46
CA LEU A 266 13.24 16.29 -10.83
C LEU A 266 11.88 16.16 -10.12
N LYS A 267 11.48 17.20 -9.37
CA LYS A 267 10.16 17.28 -8.72
C LYS A 267 9.02 17.12 -9.72
N ARG A 268 9.08 17.81 -10.86
CA ARG A 268 8.08 17.68 -11.93
C ARG A 268 8.04 16.26 -12.50
N LYS A 269 9.20 15.69 -12.85
CA LYS A 269 9.32 14.33 -13.40
C LYS A 269 8.68 13.29 -12.47
N TYR A 270 8.94 13.34 -11.16
CA TYR A 270 8.37 12.38 -10.22
C TYR A 270 6.89 12.61 -9.94
N ALA A 271 6.39 13.85 -9.99
CA ALA A 271 4.96 14.12 -9.91
C ALA A 271 4.20 13.50 -11.10
N GLU A 272 4.72 13.67 -12.31
CA GLU A 272 4.14 13.08 -13.54
C GLU A 272 4.16 11.55 -13.53
N MET A 273 5.19 10.92 -12.94
CA MET A 273 5.26 9.46 -12.81
C MET A 273 4.27 8.93 -11.75
N ALA A 274 4.06 9.66 -10.66
CA ALA A 274 3.08 9.29 -9.64
C ALA A 274 1.64 9.33 -10.20
N GLU A 275 1.34 10.30 -11.06
CA GLU A 275 0.04 10.41 -11.73
C GLU A 275 -0.21 9.25 -12.72
N ARG A 276 0.84 8.75 -13.41
CA ARG A 276 0.73 7.61 -14.34
C ARG A 276 0.62 6.25 -13.66
N GLU A 277 1.24 6.05 -12.49
CA GLU A 277 1.09 4.82 -11.71
C GLU A 277 -0.36 4.64 -11.20
N GLU A 278 -1.12 5.73 -11.02
CA GLU A 278 -2.55 5.68 -10.65
C GLU A 278 -3.48 5.30 -11.83
N GLU A 279 -3.10 5.61 -13.07
CA GLU A 279 -3.90 5.31 -14.27
C GLU A 279 -3.65 3.89 -14.85
N GLY A 280 -2.51 3.27 -14.55
CA GLY A 280 -2.08 1.97 -15.10
C GLY A 280 -2.91 0.73 -14.73
N SER A 281 -4.00 0.88 -13.97
CA SER A 281 -4.97 -0.20 -13.66
C SER A 281 -6.26 -0.13 -14.51
N GLN A 282 -6.31 0.71 -15.55
CA GLN A 282 -7.41 0.73 -16.49
C GLN A 282 -7.01 0.03 -17.80
N THR A 283 -7.35 -1.25 -17.93
CA THR A 283 -7.47 -1.86 -19.26
C THR A 283 -8.80 -1.43 -19.86
N THR A 284 -8.79 -0.42 -20.73
CA THR A 284 -9.91 -0.19 -21.65
C THR A 284 -9.38 -0.22 -23.08
N SER A 285 -9.74 -1.27 -23.81
CA SER A 285 -9.71 -1.27 -25.28
C SER A 285 -10.60 -0.14 -25.81
N PRO A 286 -10.20 0.54 -26.89
CA PRO A 286 -10.94 1.68 -27.43
C PRO A 286 -12.24 1.20 -28.07
N MET A 287 -13.36 1.78 -27.64
CA MET A 287 -14.68 1.57 -28.25
C MET A 287 -15.00 2.78 -29.15
N ALA A 288 -15.56 2.51 -30.33
CA ALA A 288 -15.74 3.48 -31.41
C ALA A 288 -16.55 4.73 -31.00
N GLU A 289 -16.12 5.89 -31.49
CA GLU A 289 -16.76 7.20 -31.28
C GLU A 289 -18.13 7.31 -31.96
N PRO A 290 -19.19 7.70 -31.23
CA PRO A 290 -20.40 8.27 -31.80
C PRO A 290 -20.21 9.76 -32.12
N PRO A 291 -21.02 10.35 -33.02
CA PRO A 291 -20.77 11.66 -33.59
C PRO A 291 -20.81 12.81 -32.58
N GLU A 292 -19.92 13.74 -32.83
CA GLU A 292 -19.56 14.96 -32.11
C GLU A 292 -20.77 15.79 -31.66
N LEU A 293 -20.97 15.87 -30.34
CA LEU A 293 -21.69 16.97 -29.70
C LEU A 293 -20.64 17.84 -29.01
N ALA A 294 -20.38 19.02 -29.57
CA ALA A 294 -19.44 19.98 -29.04
C ALA A 294 -19.77 20.31 -27.56
N LEU A 295 -18.84 19.97 -26.67
CA LEU A 295 -18.79 20.45 -25.29
C LEU A 295 -17.42 21.10 -25.01
N PRO A 296 -17.38 22.08 -24.09
CA PRO A 296 -16.29 23.05 -24.01
C PRO A 296 -15.02 22.44 -23.37
N ALA A 297 -13.90 23.10 -23.69
CA ALA A 297 -12.52 22.70 -23.43
C ALA A 297 -12.21 22.19 -22.00
N ASP A 298 -11.28 21.24 -21.95
CA ASP A 298 -10.59 20.63 -20.81
C ASP A 298 -10.13 21.66 -19.74
N ASP A 299 -10.70 21.57 -18.53
CA ASP A 299 -10.59 22.53 -17.40
C ASP A 299 -9.67 22.02 -16.25
N SER A 300 -8.89 20.96 -16.49
CA SER A 300 -8.04 20.31 -15.47
C SER A 300 -6.90 21.21 -14.97
N GLN A 301 -6.25 21.97 -15.86
CA GLN A 301 -5.17 22.90 -15.50
C GLN A 301 -5.67 24.15 -14.77
N ASN A 302 -6.88 24.60 -15.09
CA ASN A 302 -7.49 25.81 -14.52
C ASN A 302 -7.84 25.60 -13.03
N THR A 303 -8.34 24.40 -12.69
CA THR A 303 -8.70 24.04 -11.30
C THR A 303 -7.48 23.99 -10.37
N LYS A 304 -6.30 23.59 -10.84
CA LYS A 304 -5.06 23.58 -10.04
C LYS A 304 -4.55 24.99 -9.75
N LEU A 305 -4.55 25.85 -10.78
CA LEU A 305 -4.16 27.25 -10.65
C LEU A 305 -5.09 28.02 -9.68
N GLU A 306 -6.40 27.78 -9.77
CA GLU A 306 -7.38 28.37 -8.84
C GLU A 306 -7.18 27.92 -7.39
N ASN A 307 -6.78 26.65 -7.18
CA ASN A 307 -6.50 26.13 -5.84
C ASN A 307 -5.24 26.74 -5.22
N ASP A 308 -4.18 26.96 -6.02
CA ASP A 308 -2.95 27.61 -5.54
C ASP A 308 -3.20 29.08 -5.17
N ILE A 309 -4.00 29.80 -5.97
CA ILE A 309 -4.43 31.17 -5.70
C ILE A 309 -5.22 31.26 -4.40
N LEU A 310 -6.13 30.30 -4.17
CA LEU A 310 -6.93 30.21 -2.93
C LEU A 310 -6.05 30.03 -1.69
N ILE A 311 -5.10 29.08 -1.72
CA ILE A 311 -4.25 28.79 -0.56
C ILE A 311 -3.40 30.02 -0.22
N LYS A 312 -2.77 30.62 -1.24
CA LYS A 312 -1.92 31.79 -1.05
C LYS A 312 -2.70 32.95 -0.43
N PHE A 313 -3.89 33.25 -0.94
CA PHE A 313 -4.73 34.32 -0.39
C PHE A 313 -5.10 34.07 1.07
N VAL A 314 -5.54 32.85 1.41
CA VAL A 314 -5.96 32.52 2.78
C VAL A 314 -4.77 32.53 3.75
N ASP A 315 -3.59 32.07 3.34
CA ASP A 315 -2.38 32.14 4.15
C ASP A 315 -1.90 33.59 4.36
N ASP A 316 -1.94 34.43 3.32
CA ASP A 316 -1.64 35.85 3.41
C ASP A 316 -2.64 36.58 4.32
N TYR A 317 -3.92 36.19 4.27
CA TYR A 317 -4.95 36.71 5.17
C TYR A 317 -4.70 36.29 6.63
N ILE A 318 -4.35 35.02 6.88
CA ILE A 318 -4.05 34.51 8.22
C ILE A 318 -2.81 35.19 8.81
N SER A 319 -1.76 35.41 8.01
CA SER A 319 -0.50 36.00 8.48
C SER A 319 -0.64 37.44 9.00
N LYS A 320 -1.71 38.14 8.59
CA LYS A 320 -2.03 39.50 9.02
C LYS A 320 -2.92 39.57 10.27
N LEU A 321 -3.40 38.43 10.77
CA LEU A 321 -4.30 38.37 11.92
C LEU A 321 -3.55 38.07 13.23
N THR A 322 -3.94 38.76 14.30
CA THR A 322 -3.62 38.41 15.68
C THR A 322 -4.77 37.61 16.31
N GLY A 323 -4.92 36.34 15.90
CA GLY A 323 -5.92 35.44 16.51
C GLY A 323 -6.55 34.43 15.55
N ARG A 324 -7.70 33.88 15.94
CA ARG A 324 -8.44 32.90 15.14
C ARG A 324 -9.04 33.56 13.90
N ILE A 325 -8.93 32.88 12.76
CA ILE A 325 -9.51 33.35 11.50
C ILE A 325 -11.04 33.43 11.56
N ASN A 326 -11.58 34.58 11.16
CA ASN A 326 -13.00 34.72 10.84
C ASN A 326 -13.22 34.37 9.36
N TRP A 327 -13.73 33.16 9.11
CA TRP A 327 -13.95 32.62 7.77
C TRP A 327 -14.99 33.39 6.95
N ALA A 328 -15.95 34.05 7.61
CA ALA A 328 -16.93 34.88 6.91
C ALA A 328 -16.25 36.13 6.31
N ASN A 329 -15.43 36.82 7.11
CA ASN A 329 -14.71 38.02 6.64
C ASN A 329 -13.67 37.69 5.57
N CYS A 330 -12.90 36.60 5.76
CA CYS A 330 -11.94 36.11 4.76
C CYS A 330 -12.62 35.82 3.41
N PHE A 331 -13.79 35.16 3.47
CA PHE A 331 -14.58 34.84 2.28
C PHE A 331 -15.12 36.08 1.56
N GLU A 332 -15.64 37.06 2.29
CA GLU A 332 -16.13 38.31 1.68
C GLU A 332 -14.99 39.12 1.05
N GLU A 333 -13.84 39.22 1.70
CA GLU A 333 -12.68 39.94 1.16
C GLU A 333 -12.13 39.29 -0.12
N GLY A 334 -12.02 37.96 -0.15
CA GLY A 334 -11.61 37.26 -1.38
C GLY A 334 -12.67 37.27 -2.47
N LYS A 335 -13.96 37.44 -2.13
CA LYS A 335 -15.02 37.69 -3.12
C LYS A 335 -14.93 39.07 -3.73
N GLN A 336 -14.64 40.10 -2.93
CA GLN A 336 -14.44 41.46 -3.43
C GLN A 336 -13.26 41.56 -4.40
N GLN A 337 -12.23 40.73 -4.19
CA GLN A 337 -11.08 40.60 -5.10
C GLN A 337 -11.32 39.65 -6.29
N GLY A 338 -12.53 39.09 -6.42
CA GLY A 338 -12.91 38.22 -7.52
C GLY A 338 -12.25 36.83 -7.53
N LEU A 339 -11.65 36.40 -6.40
CA LEU A 339 -10.89 35.16 -6.26
C LEU A 339 -11.77 33.95 -5.95
N PHE A 340 -12.93 34.15 -5.31
CA PHE A 340 -13.79 33.07 -4.82
C PHE A 340 -15.07 32.87 -5.63
N ARG A 341 -14.98 32.97 -6.97
CA ARG A 341 -16.15 32.88 -7.88
C ARG A 341 -16.90 31.55 -7.78
N ARG A 342 -16.20 30.45 -7.48
CA ARG A 342 -16.76 29.09 -7.37
C ARG A 342 -17.34 28.75 -5.99
N TYR A 343 -17.13 29.60 -4.99
CA TYR A 343 -17.55 29.32 -3.62
C TYR A 343 -18.78 30.15 -3.27
N ILE A 344 -19.87 29.46 -2.93
CA ILE A 344 -21.14 30.10 -2.55
C ILE A 344 -21.14 30.46 -1.06
N LYS A 345 -20.46 29.66 -0.23
CA LYS A 345 -20.46 29.80 1.24
C LYS A 345 -19.05 29.75 1.83
N SER A 346 -18.81 30.53 2.88
CA SER A 346 -17.55 30.54 3.64
C SER A 346 -17.18 29.18 4.24
N ALA A 347 -18.18 28.36 4.60
CA ALA A 347 -17.97 26.99 5.09
C ALA A 347 -17.35 26.08 4.03
N SER A 348 -17.73 26.23 2.76
CA SER A 348 -17.16 25.47 1.64
C SER A 348 -15.71 25.87 1.37
N LEU A 349 -15.40 27.18 1.44
CA LEU A 349 -14.03 27.69 1.35
C LEU A 349 -13.15 27.09 2.46
N LYS A 350 -13.63 27.11 3.69
CA LYS A 350 -12.95 26.54 4.86
C LYS A 350 -12.64 25.06 4.67
N ALA A 351 -13.65 24.26 4.27
CA ALA A 351 -13.48 22.82 4.07
C ALA A 351 -12.45 22.53 2.97
N THR A 352 -12.52 23.25 1.84
CA THR A 352 -11.57 23.08 0.74
C THR A 352 -10.16 23.50 1.13
N TYR A 353 -9.99 24.63 1.83
CA TYR A 353 -8.68 25.08 2.32
C TYR A 353 -8.02 24.04 3.23
N TYR A 354 -8.75 23.49 4.22
CA TYR A 354 -8.16 22.47 5.10
C TYR A 354 -7.87 21.15 4.39
N ARG A 355 -8.72 20.74 3.44
CA ARG A 355 -8.47 19.56 2.60
C ARG A 355 -7.19 19.74 1.79
N LEU A 356 -7.04 20.89 1.13
CA LEU A 356 -5.85 21.22 0.37
C LEU A 356 -4.62 21.30 1.29
N LYS A 357 -4.68 22.07 2.37
CA LYS A 357 -3.57 22.21 3.33
C LYS A 357 -3.12 20.87 3.92
N LYS A 358 -4.03 19.91 4.15
CA LYS A 358 -3.69 18.55 4.56
C LYS A 358 -2.90 17.81 3.47
N ALA A 359 -3.31 17.93 2.21
CA ALA A 359 -2.59 17.37 1.07
C ALA A 359 -1.18 17.99 0.91
N TYR A 360 -1.05 19.32 1.02
CA TYR A 360 0.25 20.01 0.98
C TYR A 360 1.13 19.70 2.22
N SER A 361 0.53 19.53 3.41
CA SER A 361 1.26 19.20 4.64
C SER A 361 1.90 17.81 4.56
N HIS A 362 1.28 16.83 3.92
CA HIS A 362 1.90 15.51 3.72
C HIS A 362 3.12 15.58 2.80
N VAL A 363 3.10 16.46 1.80
CA VAL A 363 4.27 16.70 0.93
C VAL A 363 5.39 17.41 1.71
N ILE A 364 5.06 18.38 2.57
CA ILE A 364 6.05 19.10 3.39
C ILE A 364 6.66 18.20 4.46
N THR A 365 5.87 17.38 5.18
CA THR A 365 6.39 16.45 6.20
C THR A 365 7.38 15.45 5.60
N VAL A 366 7.10 14.93 4.40
CA VAL A 366 8.04 14.06 3.68
C VAL A 366 9.34 14.79 3.33
N ILE A 367 9.25 16.04 2.86
CA ILE A 367 10.44 16.85 2.52
C ILE A 367 11.24 17.23 3.78
N THR A 368 10.59 17.60 4.89
CA THR A 368 11.26 17.97 6.14
C THR A 368 11.95 16.76 6.79
N VAL A 369 11.32 15.58 6.78
CA VAL A 369 11.95 14.34 7.28
C VAL A 369 13.18 14.00 6.44
N VAL A 370 13.10 14.10 5.11
CA VAL A 370 14.26 13.89 4.23
C VAL A 370 15.37 14.91 4.52
N THR A 371 15.03 16.19 4.69
CA THR A 371 16.03 17.26 4.94
C THR A 371 16.69 17.11 6.31
N VAL A 372 15.95 16.74 7.35
CA VAL A 372 16.49 16.51 8.71
C VAL A 372 17.40 15.28 8.72
N ILE A 373 17.03 14.20 8.02
CA ILE A 373 17.89 13.02 7.89
C ILE A 373 19.21 13.41 7.21
N THR A 374 19.16 14.14 6.09
CA THR A 374 20.38 14.57 5.38
C THR A 374 21.28 15.48 6.23
N VAL A 375 20.70 16.40 7.00
CA VAL A 375 21.48 17.30 7.87
C VAL A 375 22.12 16.54 9.03
N VAL A 376 21.42 15.57 9.63
CA VAL A 376 21.97 14.76 10.73
C VAL A 376 23.12 13.88 10.24
N THR A 377 23.03 13.29 9.04
CA THR A 377 24.11 12.48 8.47
C THR A 377 25.36 13.32 8.18
N VAL A 378 25.19 14.54 7.66
CA VAL A 378 26.30 15.46 7.38
C VAL A 378 26.99 15.96 8.66
N VAL A 379 26.25 16.16 9.76
CA VAL A 379 26.83 16.62 11.03
C VAL A 379 27.62 15.50 11.73
N THR A 380 27.18 14.24 11.64
CA THR A 380 27.93 13.12 12.22
C THR A 380 29.24 12.81 11.49
N ASP A 381 29.30 13.05 10.18
CA ASP A 381 30.54 12.86 9.39
C ASP A 381 31.59 13.95 9.67
N VAL A 382 31.17 15.16 10.05
CA VAL A 382 32.11 16.27 10.33
C VAL A 382 32.79 16.13 11.70
N THR A 383 32.17 15.44 12.66
CA THR A 383 32.76 15.20 13.98
C THR A 383 33.79 14.07 14.04
N ASP A 384 33.83 13.19 13.04
CA ASP A 384 34.75 12.04 13.00
C ASP A 384 36.08 12.33 12.25
N VAL A 385 36.25 13.55 11.72
CA VAL A 385 37.41 13.95 10.88
C VAL A 385 38.39 14.87 11.62
N THR A 386 38.19 15.16 12.90
CA THR A 386 39.10 16.04 13.70
C THR A 386 40.01 15.29 14.66
N ASP A 387 40.48 14.09 14.31
CA ASP A 387 41.62 13.47 15.00
C ASP A 387 42.68 13.00 13.99
N VAL A 388 43.95 13.09 14.41
CA VAL A 388 45.21 12.80 13.66
C VAL A 388 45.75 14.05 12.91
N THR A 389 46.90 14.66 13.20
CA THR A 389 48.16 14.25 13.88
C THR A 389 48.95 15.51 14.31
N VAL A 390 49.45 15.55 15.55
CA VAL A 390 50.56 16.44 15.94
C VAL A 390 51.86 15.68 15.67
N VAL A 391 52.63 16.16 14.70
CA VAL A 391 54.02 15.74 14.46
C VAL A 391 54.90 16.53 15.41
N THR A 392 55.61 15.83 16.30
CA THR A 392 56.64 16.38 17.19
C THR A 392 57.99 16.42 16.47
N ASP A 393 58.59 17.62 16.40
CA ASP A 393 60.04 17.81 16.34
C ASP A 393 60.64 17.73 17.76
#